data_AF-A0A2D6R7V1-F1
#
_entry.id   AF-A0A2D6R7V1-F1
#
_cell.length_a   1.000
_cell.length_b   1.000
_cell.length_c   1.000
_cell.angle_alpha   90.00
_cell.angle_beta   90.00
_cell.angle_gamma   90.00
#
_symmetry.space_group_name_H-M   'P 1'
#
loop_
_entity.id
_entity.type
_entity.pdbx_description
1 polymer ?
#
loop_
_entity_poly.entity_id
_entity_poly.type
_entity_poly.pdbx_seq_one_letter_code
_entity_poly.pdbx_strand_id
1 'polypeptide(L)'
;MATFKVKYCHRIFDILGVRELANALLYQAFDKYEINCRKLAFDSDHVHMIIDMGLYSRPEIAKKIKGYVGRKLLGMIPWLKKTKFWGSGLWNPASDIRSVNDMDFYMCYLDKQKYADAGQTMLSAY
;
A
#
# COMPACT_ATOMS: atom_id res chain seq x y z
N MET A 1 -8.74 6.23 6.41
CA MET A 1 -7.34 5.81 6.60
C MET A 1 -7.32 4.29 6.58
N ALA A 2 -6.53 3.70 5.68
CA ALA A 2 -6.31 2.27 5.61
C ALA A 2 -4.83 1.96 5.79
N THR A 3 -4.52 0.92 6.55
CA THR A 3 -3.17 0.43 6.76
C THR A 3 -3.10 -1.05 6.43
N PHE A 4 -2.22 -1.40 5.50
CA PHE A 4 -1.97 -2.80 5.13
C PHE A 4 -0.57 -3.19 5.57
N LYS A 5 -0.50 -4.21 6.43
CA LYS A 5 0.75 -4.74 6.97
C LYS A 5 1.18 -5.98 6.21
N VAL A 6 2.48 -6.08 5.92
CA VAL A 6 3.09 -7.27 5.33
C VAL A 6 3.05 -8.41 6.34
N LYS A 7 2.79 -9.62 5.86
CA LYS A 7 2.73 -10.81 6.69
C LYS A 7 4.06 -10.99 7.43
N TYR A 8 3.98 -11.36 8.71
CA TYR A 8 5.15 -11.53 9.59
C TYR A 8 6.01 -10.28 9.81
N CYS A 9 5.50 -9.08 9.51
CA CYS A 9 6.21 -7.82 9.68
C CYS A 9 7.55 -7.78 8.93
N HIS A 10 7.64 -8.51 7.80
CA HIS A 10 8.84 -8.50 6.99
C HIS A 10 9.06 -7.12 6.38
N ARG A 11 10.25 -6.55 6.60
CA ARG A 11 10.65 -5.22 6.12
C ARG A 11 10.98 -5.21 4.62
N ILE A 12 10.08 -5.74 3.80
CA ILE A 12 10.33 -5.90 2.35
C ILE A 12 10.33 -4.56 1.62
N PHE A 13 9.67 -3.54 2.19
CA PHE A 13 9.61 -2.20 1.58
C PHE A 13 10.90 -1.40 1.84
N ASP A 14 11.84 -1.91 2.65
CA ASP A 14 13.19 -1.35 2.72
C ASP A 14 13.95 -1.55 1.40
N ILE A 15 13.57 -2.54 0.60
CA ILE A 15 14.13 -2.81 -0.72
C ILE A 15 13.42 -1.90 -1.74
N LEU A 16 14.14 -0.92 -2.29
CA LEU A 16 13.60 0.08 -3.22
C LEU A 16 12.80 -0.55 -4.37
N GLY A 17 13.35 -1.55 -5.06
CA GLY A 17 12.65 -2.20 -6.18
C GLY A 17 11.33 -2.89 -5.80
N VAL A 18 11.23 -3.44 -4.58
CA VAL A 18 9.98 -4.02 -4.08
C VAL A 18 8.97 -2.92 -3.77
N ARG A 19 9.42 -1.82 -3.17
CA ARG A 19 8.59 -0.68 -2.82
C ARG A 19 8.04 0.03 -4.06
N GLU A 20 8.87 0.35 -5.04
CA GLU A 20 8.45 0.97 -6.31
C GLU A 20 7.44 0.09 -7.06
N LEU A 21 7.69 -1.22 -7.12
CA LEU A 21 6.77 -2.15 -7.76
C LEU A 21 5.44 -2.25 -7.00
N ALA A 22 5.48 -2.29 -5.67
CA ALA A 22 4.27 -2.27 -4.84
C ALA A 22 3.49 -0.97 -5.02
N ASN A 23 4.18 0.17 -5.11
CA ASN A 23 3.58 1.48 -5.37
C ASN A 23 2.85 1.51 -6.71
N ALA A 24 3.53 1.12 -7.79
CA ALA A 24 2.95 1.03 -9.12
C ALA A 24 1.73 0.08 -9.16
N LEU A 25 1.80 -1.07 -8.48
CA LEU A 25 0.68 -2.01 -8.39
C LEU A 25 -0.50 -1.47 -7.56
N LEU A 26 -0.25 -0.64 -6.54
CA LEU A 26 -1.29 0.03 -5.77
C LEU A 26 -2.03 1.05 -6.64
N TYR A 27 -1.33 1.91 -7.37
CA TYR A 27 -1.95 2.84 -8.31
C TYR A 27 -2.73 2.14 -9.43
N GLN A 28 -2.21 1.03 -9.97
CA GLN A 28 -2.98 0.19 -10.91
C GLN A 28 -4.25 -0.42 -10.28
N ALA A 29 -4.21 -0.79 -9.00
CA ALA A 29 -5.40 -1.26 -8.30
C ALA A 29 -6.41 -0.14 -8.10
N PHE A 30 -5.94 1.06 -7.75
CA PHE A 30 -6.79 2.23 -7.58
C PHE A 30 -7.52 2.60 -8.87
N ASP A 31 -6.79 2.66 -9.99
CA ASP A 31 -7.37 2.90 -11.31
C ASP A 31 -8.38 1.80 -11.70
N LYS A 32 -7.97 0.53 -11.60
CA LYS A 32 -8.81 -0.62 -11.98
C LYS A 32 -10.12 -0.72 -11.21
N TYR A 33 -10.13 -0.33 -9.94
CA TYR A 33 -11.30 -0.44 -9.07
C TYR A 33 -11.98 0.90 -8.82
N GLU A 34 -11.55 1.96 -9.51
CA GLU A 34 -12.08 3.33 -9.37
C GLU A 34 -12.05 3.83 -7.92
N ILE A 35 -10.95 3.51 -7.20
CA ILE A 35 -10.74 3.92 -5.81
C ILE A 35 -9.89 5.19 -5.81
N ASN A 36 -10.45 6.29 -5.30
CA ASN A 36 -9.71 7.54 -5.18
C ASN A 36 -8.75 7.47 -3.97
N CYS A 37 -7.44 7.56 -4.24
CA CYS A 37 -6.40 7.65 -3.21
C CYS A 37 -5.89 9.08 -3.13
N ARG A 38 -6.05 9.72 -1.97
CA ARG A 38 -5.56 11.09 -1.73
C ARG A 38 -4.08 11.14 -1.39
N LYS A 39 -3.60 10.16 -0.63
CA LYS A 39 -2.20 10.08 -0.20
C LYS A 39 -1.85 8.66 0.18
N LEU A 40 -0.63 8.26 -0.16
CA LEU A 40 -0.07 6.96 0.14
C LEU A 40 1.35 7.15 0.66
N ALA A 41 1.70 6.42 1.71
CA ALA A 41 3.04 6.48 2.28
C ALA A 41 3.46 5.11 2.80
N PHE A 42 4.69 4.71 2.49
CA PHE A 42 5.26 3.45 2.95
C PHE A 42 6.07 3.63 4.23
N ASP A 43 6.01 2.62 5.09
CA ASP A 43 7.04 2.32 6.07
C ASP A 43 7.74 1.01 5.65
N SER A 44 8.57 0.45 6.52
CA SER A 44 9.44 -0.70 6.28
C SER A 44 8.64 -1.97 5.99
N ASP A 45 7.56 -2.22 6.74
CA ASP A 45 6.76 -3.45 6.72
C ASP A 45 5.25 -3.21 6.51
N HIS A 46 4.82 -1.97 6.27
CA HIS A 46 3.42 -1.65 6.04
C HIS A 46 3.26 -0.41 5.16
N VAL A 47 2.06 -0.25 4.61
CA VAL A 47 1.67 0.90 3.80
C VAL A 47 0.43 1.56 4.40
N HIS A 48 0.45 2.88 4.42
CA HIS A 48 -0.62 3.76 4.87
C HIS A 48 -1.24 4.46 3.69
N MET A 49 -2.56 4.54 3.65
CA MET A 49 -3.28 5.20 2.56
C MET A 49 -4.52 5.92 3.06
N ILE A 50 -4.70 7.16 2.60
CA ILE A 50 -5.94 7.91 2.71
C ILE A 50 -6.71 7.65 1.42
N ILE A 51 -7.75 6.82 1.53
CA ILE A 51 -8.61 6.43 0.41
C ILE A 51 -10.04 6.88 0.66
N ASP A 52 -10.71 7.27 -0.41
CA ASP A 52 -12.16 7.37 -0.45
C ASP A 52 -12.75 6.00 -0.75
N MET A 53 -13.72 5.58 0.06
CA MET A 53 -14.32 4.25 -0.06
C MET A 53 -15.44 4.21 -1.10
N GLY A 54 -15.98 5.37 -1.49
CA GLY A 54 -17.13 5.44 -2.40
C GLY A 54 -18.27 4.53 -1.94
N LEU A 55 -18.73 3.65 -2.83
CA LEU A 55 -19.81 2.68 -2.56
C LEU A 55 -19.31 1.36 -1.96
N TYR A 56 -18.00 1.15 -1.86
CA TYR A 56 -17.45 -0.12 -1.38
C TYR A 56 -17.39 -0.18 0.15
N SER A 57 -17.66 -1.36 0.70
CA SER A 57 -17.42 -1.61 2.12
C SER A 57 -15.92 -1.77 2.43
N ARG A 58 -15.54 -1.56 3.70
CA ARG A 58 -14.15 -1.71 4.16
C ARG A 58 -13.54 -3.09 3.80
N PRO A 59 -14.24 -4.23 4.02
CA PRO A 59 -13.69 -5.54 3.66
C PRO A 59 -13.52 -5.72 2.14
N GLU A 60 -14.41 -5.16 1.33
CA GLU A 60 -14.33 -5.25 -0.13
C GLU A 60 -13.11 -4.52 -0.68
N ILE A 61 -12.86 -3.30 -0.20
CA ILE A 61 -11.68 -2.51 -0.54
C ILE A 61 -10.41 -3.27 -0.16
N ALA A 62 -10.34 -3.77 1.08
CA ALA A 62 -9.21 -4.55 1.56
C ALA A 62 -8.97 -5.77 0.65
N LYS A 63 -10.03 -6.53 0.33
CA LYS A 63 -9.94 -7.72 -0.52
C LYS A 63 -9.47 -7.40 -1.93
N LYS A 64 -10.03 -6.36 -2.57
CA LYS A 64 -9.68 -5.93 -3.93
C LYS A 64 -8.22 -5.50 -4.02
N ILE A 65 -7.80 -4.54 -3.17
CA ILE A 65 -6.44 -3.99 -3.21
C ILE A 65 -5.41 -5.04 -2.79
N LYS A 66 -5.59 -5.67 -1.62
CA LYS A 66 -4.62 -6.66 -1.09
C LYS A 66 -4.49 -7.85 -2.02
N GLY A 67 -5.61 -8.33 -2.58
CA GLY A 67 -5.64 -9.45 -3.51
C GLY A 67 -4.91 -9.15 -4.81
N TYR A 68 -5.18 -7.99 -5.42
CA TYR A 68 -4.54 -7.57 -6.67
C TYR A 68 -3.03 -7.41 -6.51
N VAL A 69 -2.60 -6.60 -5.52
CA VAL A 69 -1.18 -6.30 -5.29
C VAL A 69 -0.43 -7.54 -4.82
N GLY A 70 -0.99 -8.28 -3.86
CA GLY A 70 -0.33 -9.47 -3.31
C GLY A 70 -0.09 -10.56 -4.36
N ARG A 71 -1.07 -10.80 -5.24
CA ARG A 71 -0.92 -11.76 -6.33
C ARG A 71 0.11 -11.32 -7.36
N LYS A 72 0.04 -10.07 -7.83
CA LYS A 72 0.95 -9.56 -8.86
C LYS A 72 2.39 -9.43 -8.36
N LEU A 73 2.58 -8.83 -7.18
CA LEU A 73 3.92 -8.59 -6.62
C LEU A 73 4.68 -9.90 -6.39
N LEU A 74 4.04 -10.88 -5.75
CA LEU A 74 4.68 -12.19 -5.50
C LEU A 74 4.82 -13.05 -6.76
N GLY A 75 4.03 -12.78 -7.80
CA GLY A 75 4.19 -13.39 -9.12
C GLY A 75 5.40 -12.82 -9.88
N MET A 76 5.64 -11.52 -9.78
CA MET A 76 6.77 -10.82 -10.39
C MET A 76 8.09 -11.04 -9.63
N ILE A 77 8.03 -11.33 -8.33
CA ILE A 77 9.20 -11.56 -7.47
C ILE A 77 9.14 -12.95 -6.82
N PRO A 78 9.35 -14.05 -7.58
CA PRO A 78 9.22 -15.41 -7.05
C PRO A 78 10.21 -15.72 -5.92
N TRP A 79 11.41 -15.14 -5.96
CA TRP A 79 12.42 -15.34 -4.91
C TRP A 79 11.94 -14.81 -3.55
N LEU A 80 11.22 -13.68 -3.53
CA LEU A 80 10.68 -13.09 -2.31
C LEU A 80 9.57 -13.97 -1.72
N LYS A 81 8.69 -14.50 -2.58
CA LYS A 81 7.64 -15.44 -2.18
C LYS A 81 8.21 -16.71 -1.53
N LYS A 82 9.30 -17.24 -2.07
CA LYS A 82 9.97 -18.44 -1.54
C LYS A 82 10.68 -18.18 -0.22
N THR A 83 11.46 -17.09 -0.15
CA THR A 83 12.37 -16.82 0.98
C THR A 83 11.70 -16.17 2.18
N LYS A 84 10.68 -15.32 1.99
CA LYS A 84 10.01 -14.58 3.08
C LYS A 84 8.60 -15.05 3.37
N PHE A 85 7.92 -15.70 2.42
CA PHE A 85 6.51 -16.07 2.58
C PHE A 85 6.25 -17.56 2.49
N TRP A 86 7.26 -18.39 2.22
CA TRP A 86 7.18 -19.86 2.10
C TRP A 86 6.00 -20.32 1.22
N GLY A 87 5.78 -19.62 0.11
CA GLY A 87 4.68 -19.91 -0.82
C GLY A 87 3.31 -19.32 -0.45
N SER A 88 3.18 -18.67 0.72
CA SER A 88 1.95 -18.02 1.17
C SER A 88 1.77 -16.61 0.58
N GLY A 89 0.76 -15.87 1.09
CA GLY A 89 0.40 -14.53 0.63
C GLY A 89 1.21 -13.39 1.26
N LEU A 90 1.16 -12.22 0.61
CA LEU A 90 1.95 -11.03 0.96
C LEU A 90 1.50 -10.37 2.27
N TRP A 91 0.20 -10.23 2.45
CA TRP A 91 -0.37 -9.38 3.49
C TRP A 91 -0.74 -10.17 4.74
N ASN A 92 -0.66 -9.51 5.90
CA ASN A 92 -1.33 -9.97 7.11
C ASN A 92 -2.85 -10.07 6.82
N PRO A 93 -3.56 -11.13 7.26
CA PRO A 93 -5.01 -11.22 7.12
C PRO A 93 -5.75 -10.00 7.67
N ALA A 94 -5.30 -9.46 8.81
CA ALA A 94 -5.85 -8.25 9.38
C ALA A 94 -5.59 -7.03 8.48
N SER A 95 -6.55 -6.12 8.48
CA SER A 95 -6.43 -4.79 7.89
C SER A 95 -7.05 -3.79 8.84
N ASP A 96 -6.39 -2.66 9.01
CA ASP A 96 -6.90 -1.57 9.80
C ASP A 96 -7.47 -0.51 8.85
N ILE A 97 -8.78 -0.28 8.93
CA ILE A 97 -9.48 0.70 8.10
C ILE A 97 -10.39 1.51 9.01
N ARG A 98 -10.08 2.80 9.12
CA ARG A 98 -10.76 3.75 10.01
C ARG A 98 -11.27 4.95 9.24
N SER A 99 -12.38 5.51 9.71
CA SER A 99 -12.86 6.81 9.24
C SER A 99 -11.83 7.89 9.56
N VAL A 100 -11.70 8.87 8.68
CA VAL A 100 -10.80 10.02 8.89
C VAL A 100 -11.63 11.15 9.47
N ASN A 101 -11.36 11.52 10.72
CA ASN A 101 -12.05 12.62 11.40
C ASN A 101 -11.28 13.94 11.30
N ASP A 102 -9.95 13.87 11.25
CA ASP A 102 -9.05 15.03 11.16
C ASP A 102 -8.08 14.82 10.00
N MET A 103 -8.40 15.39 8.84
CA MET A 103 -7.62 15.20 7.63
C MET A 103 -6.19 15.72 7.78
N ASP A 104 -5.98 16.85 8.45
CA ASP A 104 -4.67 17.49 8.57
C ASP A 104 -3.73 16.65 9.44
N PHE A 105 -4.25 16.09 10.53
CA PHE A 105 -3.52 15.14 11.36
C PHE A 105 -3.03 13.95 10.54
N TYR A 106 -3.90 13.30 9.75
CA TYR A 106 -3.50 12.14 8.96
C TYR A 106 -2.56 12.52 7.81
N MET A 107 -2.73 13.68 7.19
CA MET A 107 -1.79 14.15 6.17
C MET A 107 -0.38 14.30 6.73
N CYS A 108 -0.25 14.96 7.89
CA CYS A 108 1.02 15.13 8.61
C CYS A 108 1.57 13.78 9.12
N TYR A 109 0.70 12.87 9.57
CA TYR A 109 1.09 11.51 9.94
C TYR A 109 1.69 10.76 8.76
N LEU A 110 1.09 10.86 7.57
CA LEU A 110 1.61 10.21 6.36
C LEU A 110 2.93 10.84 5.89
N ASP A 111 3.14 12.14 6.08
CA ASP A 111 4.42 12.81 5.76
C ASP A 111 5.58 12.33 6.63
N LYS A 112 5.29 11.81 7.82
CA LYS A 112 6.30 11.32 8.76
C LYS A 112 6.66 9.85 8.56
N GLN A 113 6.03 9.15 7.61
CA GLN A 113 6.38 7.76 7.33
C GLN A 113 7.77 7.68 6.69
N LYS A 114 8.48 6.57 6.96
CA LYS A 114 9.88 6.39 6.57
C LYS A 114 10.16 6.64 5.08
N TYR A 115 9.22 6.25 4.23
CA TYR A 115 9.28 6.42 2.78
C TYR A 115 8.11 7.26 2.27
N ALA A 116 7.75 8.31 3.02
CA ALA A 116 6.84 9.33 2.52
C ALA A 116 7.49 10.08 1.34
N ASP A 117 6.68 10.41 0.34
CA ASP A 117 7.05 11.37 -0.71
C ASP A 117 7.12 12.78 -0.12
N ALA A 118 8.15 13.03 0.69
CA ALA A 118 8.46 14.37 1.17
C ALA A 118 8.97 15.20 -0.02
N GLY A 119 8.05 15.74 -0.82
CA GLY A 119 8.33 16.78 -1.81
C GLY A 119 9.06 16.33 -3.07
N GLN A 120 8.91 15.08 -3.54
CA GLN A 120 9.30 14.75 -4.91
C GLN A 120 8.34 15.43 -5.88
N THR A 121 8.72 16.62 -6.34
CA THR A 121 8.12 17.23 -7.52
C THR A 121 8.47 16.31 -8.68
N MET A 122 7.49 15.60 -9.24
CA MET A 122 7.72 14.86 -10.48
C MET A 122 8.31 15.84 -11.50
N LEU A 123 9.46 15.50 -12.10
CA LEU A 123 10.06 16.20 -13.24
C LEU A 123 9.20 16.01 -14.52
N SER A 124 7.88 16.09 -14.40
CA SER A 124 6.92 16.04 -15.49
C SER A 124 6.38 17.45 -15.76
N ALA A 125 7.30 18.38 -16.00
CA ALA A 125 7.00 19.72 -16.52
C ALA A 125 8.21 20.22 -17.32
N TYR A 126 8.47 19.57 -18.45
CA TYR A 126 9.23 20.11 -19.59
C TYR A 126 8.56 19.66 -20.88
#